data_AF-A0A2M9Z8K8-F1
#
_entry.id   AF-A0A2M9Z8K8-F1
#
_cell.length_a   1.000
_cell.length_b   1.000
_cell.length_c   1.000
_cell.angle_alpha   90.00
_cell.angle_beta   90.00
_cell.angle_gamma   90.00
#
_symmetry.space_group_name_H-M   'P 1'
#
loop_
_entity.id
_entity.type
_entity.pdbx_description
1 polymer ?
#
loop_
_entity_poly.entity_id
_entity_poly.type
_entity_poly.pdbx_seq_one_letter_code
_entity_poly.pdbx_strand_id
1 'polypeptide(L)'
;MAKSSALSTQISLEESAWELFETGAYEEVTRLAEGNPKNVFLNHLRAVGEFESGISTANNFPLEGKTVLSPLLGAYLQKSEGNTKEAARLFHEYFKASSSPVSYAILKTGIKTCEEVASYKASSDLIQRYKVLFNDSYFCRLEFFSNYHLRKFEEALRTFKENTETLKEDRDVLAALGLCFVHIGKFDEARSILEKLPGAGEIPTYEEKVTEYSQVIREIPKYESRKKELSRKELLDLGYAYLFSESYKKAEEVFTSLVSQEGR
;
A
#
# COMPACT_ATOMS: atom_id res chain seq x y z
N MET A 1 26.34 54.00 -22.24
CA MET A 1 24.89 53.69 -22.41
C MET A 1 24.67 52.23 -22.06
N ALA A 2 24.22 51.95 -20.84
CA ALA A 2 23.86 50.61 -20.40
C ALA A 2 22.37 50.39 -20.72
N LYS A 3 22.07 49.49 -21.66
CA LYS A 3 20.72 48.94 -21.79
C LYS A 3 20.65 47.72 -20.87
N SER A 4 20.10 47.95 -19.69
CA SER A 4 19.56 46.92 -18.81
C SER A 4 18.47 46.16 -19.58
N SER A 5 18.75 44.93 -20.01
CA SER A 5 17.69 44.01 -20.43
C SER A 5 17.06 43.43 -19.17
N ALA A 6 15.96 44.02 -18.74
CA ALA A 6 15.04 43.36 -17.83
C ALA A 6 14.58 42.06 -18.50
N LEU A 7 15.02 40.90 -18.00
CA LEU A 7 14.40 39.62 -18.29
C LEU A 7 12.97 39.70 -17.72
N SER A 8 11.98 39.99 -18.56
CA SER A 8 10.59 39.77 -18.19
C SER A 8 10.37 38.27 -18.15
N THR A 9 10.39 37.68 -16.96
CA THR A 9 9.89 36.32 -16.70
C THR A 9 8.38 36.33 -16.88
N GLN A 10 7.95 36.29 -18.13
CA GLN A 10 6.55 36.08 -18.47
C GLN A 10 6.27 34.59 -18.22
N ILE A 11 5.53 34.29 -17.15
CA ILE A 11 5.09 32.91 -16.84
C ILE A 11 4.36 32.37 -18.07
N SER A 12 4.72 31.17 -18.50
CA SER A 12 4.08 30.55 -19.66
C SER A 12 2.62 30.20 -19.33
N LEU A 13 1.78 30.13 -20.37
CA LEU A 13 0.37 29.78 -20.20
C LEU A 13 0.16 28.44 -19.46
N GLU A 14 1.05 27.47 -19.70
CA GLU A 14 1.00 26.14 -19.09
C GLU A 14 1.41 26.17 -17.62
N GLU A 15 2.42 26.98 -17.26
CA GLU A 15 2.81 27.21 -15.86
C GLU A 15 1.68 27.90 -15.08
N SER A 16 1.06 28.95 -15.64
CA SER A 16 -0.08 29.61 -14.99
C SER A 16 -1.29 28.67 -14.80
N ALA A 17 -1.55 27.79 -15.77
CA ALA A 17 -2.60 26.79 -15.63
C ALA A 17 -2.27 25.75 -14.55
N TRP A 18 -1.00 25.36 -14.42
CA TRP A 18 -0.54 24.47 -13.35
C TRP A 18 -0.68 25.11 -11.96
N GLU A 19 -0.33 26.38 -11.80
CA GLU A 19 -0.53 27.11 -10.54
C GLU A 19 -2.01 27.17 -10.14
N LEU A 20 -2.91 27.45 -11.10
CA LEU A 20 -4.35 27.41 -10.87
C LEU A 20 -4.81 26.01 -10.42
N PHE A 21 -4.32 24.97 -11.08
CA PHE A 21 -4.60 23.59 -10.71
C PHE A 21 -4.18 23.28 -9.26
N GLU A 22 -2.98 23.69 -8.83
CA GLU A 22 -2.49 23.44 -7.47
C GLU A 22 -3.33 24.12 -6.39
N THR A 23 -3.95 25.25 -6.70
CA THR A 23 -4.88 25.93 -5.78
C THR A 23 -6.30 25.36 -5.79
N GLY A 24 -6.56 24.34 -6.62
CA GLY A 24 -7.88 23.75 -6.78
C GLY A 24 -8.85 24.57 -7.63
N ALA A 25 -8.35 25.58 -8.35
CA ALA A 25 -9.13 26.41 -9.28
C ALA A 25 -9.38 25.66 -10.61
N TYR A 26 -10.01 24.49 -10.54
CA TYR A 26 -10.21 23.60 -11.68
C TYR A 26 -11.15 24.20 -12.75
N GLU A 27 -12.09 25.07 -12.35
CA GLU A 27 -12.94 25.79 -13.30
C GLU A 27 -12.13 26.76 -14.16
N GLU A 28 -11.16 27.46 -13.58
CA GLU A 28 -10.29 28.39 -14.27
C GLU A 28 -9.36 27.66 -15.24
N VAL A 29 -8.83 26.50 -14.85
CA VAL A 29 -8.09 25.59 -15.76
C VAL A 29 -8.97 25.18 -16.94
N THR A 30 -10.24 24.86 -16.66
CA THR A 30 -11.22 24.50 -17.70
C THR A 30 -11.44 25.64 -18.69
N ARG A 31 -11.70 26.86 -18.20
CA ARG A 31 -11.86 28.05 -19.05
C ARG A 31 -10.61 28.34 -19.89
N LEU A 32 -9.42 28.16 -19.31
CA LEU A 32 -8.16 28.32 -20.05
C LEU A 32 -8.00 27.29 -21.17
N ALA A 33 -8.33 26.03 -20.93
CA ALA A 33 -8.30 24.97 -21.94
C ALA A 33 -9.31 25.24 -23.07
N GLU A 34 -10.52 25.69 -22.73
CA GLU A 34 -11.57 26.05 -23.70
C GLU A 34 -11.18 27.24 -24.59
N GLY A 35 -10.49 28.23 -24.03
CA GLY A 35 -9.90 29.34 -24.80
C GLY A 35 -8.72 28.92 -25.68
N ASN A 36 -8.14 27.74 -25.45
CA ASN A 36 -6.93 27.25 -26.11
C ASN A 36 -7.08 25.77 -26.55
N PRO A 37 -8.07 25.43 -27.39
CA PRO A 37 -8.45 24.03 -27.65
C PRO A 37 -7.37 23.20 -28.35
N LYS A 38 -6.36 23.85 -28.97
CA LYS A 38 -5.22 23.18 -29.62
C LYS A 38 -4.06 22.88 -28.66
N ASN A 39 -4.08 23.41 -27.43
CA ASN A 39 -3.03 23.14 -26.46
C ASN A 39 -3.31 21.78 -25.77
N VAL A 40 -2.49 20.78 -26.05
CA VAL A 40 -2.66 19.42 -25.52
C VAL A 40 -2.45 19.37 -24.00
N PHE A 41 -1.49 20.12 -23.46
CA PHE A 41 -1.22 20.14 -22.03
C PHE A 41 -2.41 20.67 -21.24
N LEU A 42 -3.01 21.79 -21.67
CA LEU A 42 -4.17 22.37 -21.00
C LEU A 42 -5.38 21.43 -21.02
N ASN A 43 -5.61 20.72 -22.12
CA ASN A 43 -6.68 19.73 -22.20
C ASN A 43 -6.40 18.51 -21.28
N HIS A 44 -5.16 18.03 -21.20
CA HIS A 44 -4.81 16.98 -20.25
C HIS A 44 -4.96 17.46 -18.79
N LEU A 45 -4.54 18.69 -18.49
CA LEU A 45 -4.66 19.25 -17.14
C LEU A 45 -6.12 19.48 -16.73
N ARG A 46 -6.97 19.92 -17.68
CA ARG A 46 -8.43 19.97 -17.50
C ARG A 46 -8.99 18.60 -17.13
N ALA A 47 -8.67 17.55 -17.88
CA ALA A 47 -9.13 16.19 -17.56
C ALA A 47 -8.72 15.73 -16.17
N VAL A 48 -7.46 15.94 -15.81
CA VAL A 48 -6.98 15.62 -14.46
C VAL A 48 -7.76 16.42 -13.41
N GLY A 49 -8.06 17.69 -13.66
CA GLY A 49 -8.86 18.55 -12.77
C GLY A 49 -10.29 18.06 -12.60
N GLU A 50 -10.93 17.61 -13.68
CA GLU A 50 -12.26 16.99 -13.62
C GLU A 50 -12.23 15.75 -12.69
N PHE A 51 -11.27 14.85 -12.86
CA PHE A 51 -11.13 13.68 -11.99
C PHE A 51 -10.88 14.05 -10.53
N GLU A 52 -10.00 15.01 -10.26
CA GLU A 52 -9.70 15.48 -8.90
C GLU A 52 -10.87 16.23 -8.25
N SER A 53 -11.76 16.84 -9.03
CA SER A 53 -13.01 17.43 -8.55
C SER A 53 -14.10 16.40 -8.22
N GLY A 54 -13.87 15.11 -8.54
CA GLY A 54 -14.82 14.02 -8.34
C GLY A 54 -15.71 13.72 -9.55
N ILE A 55 -15.48 14.36 -10.69
CA ILE A 55 -16.13 14.02 -11.96
C ILE A 55 -15.51 12.73 -12.49
N SER A 56 -16.33 11.73 -12.76
CA SER A 56 -15.85 10.37 -13.10
C SER A 56 -15.60 10.12 -14.58
N THR A 57 -15.85 11.10 -15.45
CA THR A 57 -15.62 10.98 -16.91
C THR A 57 -14.97 12.24 -17.48
N ALA A 58 -14.03 12.04 -18.41
CA ALA A 58 -13.35 13.11 -19.15
C ALA A 58 -13.60 12.96 -20.68
N ASN A 59 -14.87 12.73 -21.06
CA ASN A 59 -15.23 12.30 -22.43
C ASN A 59 -15.60 13.45 -23.37
N ASN A 60 -15.56 14.71 -22.91
CA ASN A 60 -16.18 15.83 -23.62
C ASN A 60 -15.19 16.71 -24.41
N PHE A 61 -13.90 16.37 -24.46
CA PHE A 61 -12.87 17.19 -25.11
C PHE A 61 -11.65 16.37 -25.58
N PRO A 62 -10.78 16.93 -26.45
CA PRO A 62 -9.68 16.19 -27.07
C PRO A 62 -8.60 15.80 -26.06
N LEU A 63 -8.27 14.50 -26.02
CA LEU A 63 -7.17 13.93 -25.23
C LEU A 63 -6.05 13.36 -26.11
N GLU A 64 -6.04 13.71 -27.40
CA GLU A 64 -5.04 13.24 -28.35
C GLU A 64 -3.71 13.98 -28.17
N GLY A 65 -2.60 13.23 -28.17
CA GLY A 65 -1.24 13.77 -28.10
C GLY A 65 -0.44 13.21 -26.93
N LYS A 66 0.80 13.69 -26.79
CA LYS A 66 1.71 13.27 -25.71
C LYS A 66 2.25 14.50 -24.98
N THR A 67 2.20 14.43 -23.66
CA THR A 67 2.69 15.47 -22.74
C THR A 67 3.33 14.81 -21.53
N VAL A 68 3.93 15.60 -20.64
CA VAL A 68 4.38 15.13 -19.32
C VAL A 68 3.24 14.55 -18.47
N LEU A 69 1.99 14.97 -18.71
CA LEU A 69 0.80 14.48 -18.00
C LEU A 69 0.20 13.21 -18.61
N SER A 70 0.71 12.69 -19.72
CA SER A 70 0.11 11.53 -20.39
C SER A 70 0.05 10.26 -19.52
N PRO A 71 1.10 9.88 -18.76
CA PRO A 71 1.00 8.75 -17.83
C PRO A 71 -0.05 9.00 -16.74
N LEU A 72 -0.15 10.25 -16.29
CA LEU A 72 -1.09 10.65 -15.25
C LEU A 72 -2.54 10.55 -15.73
N LEU A 73 -2.84 11.11 -16.90
CA LEU A 73 -4.15 11.01 -17.53
C LEU A 73 -4.55 9.53 -17.74
N GLY A 74 -3.60 8.71 -18.22
CA GLY A 74 -3.81 7.27 -18.34
C GLY A 74 -4.15 6.63 -16.99
N ALA A 75 -3.49 7.03 -15.90
CA ALA A 75 -3.78 6.52 -14.56
C ALA A 75 -5.22 6.80 -14.14
N TYR A 76 -5.72 8.03 -14.33
CA TYR A 76 -7.11 8.37 -14.00
C TYR A 76 -8.13 7.64 -14.88
N LEU A 77 -7.88 7.55 -16.19
CA LEU A 77 -8.76 6.82 -17.10
C LEU A 77 -8.86 5.34 -16.69
N GLN A 78 -7.73 4.68 -16.46
CA GLN A 78 -7.71 3.29 -15.98
C GLN A 78 -8.42 3.13 -14.64
N LYS A 79 -8.26 4.09 -13.72
CA LYS A 79 -8.98 4.09 -12.44
C LYS A 79 -10.49 4.22 -12.64
N SER A 80 -10.94 5.08 -13.56
CA SER A 80 -12.36 5.27 -13.89
C SER A 80 -12.99 4.03 -14.54
N GLU A 81 -12.19 3.26 -15.27
CA GLU A 81 -12.58 1.98 -15.87
C GLU A 81 -12.58 0.80 -14.87
N GLY A 82 -12.14 1.03 -13.62
CA GLY A 82 -12.01 -0.01 -12.60
C GLY A 82 -10.72 -0.82 -12.68
N ASN A 83 -9.80 -0.47 -13.60
CA ASN A 83 -8.49 -1.10 -13.75
C ASN A 83 -7.48 -0.54 -12.73
N THR A 84 -7.81 -0.59 -11.43
CA THR A 84 -7.05 0.08 -10.35
C THR A 84 -5.59 -0.36 -10.26
N LYS A 85 -5.28 -1.61 -10.61
CA LYS A 85 -3.89 -2.11 -10.62
C LYS A 85 -3.02 -1.40 -11.65
N GLU A 86 -3.57 -1.20 -12.85
CA GLU A 86 -2.85 -0.49 -13.91
C GLU A 86 -2.77 1.01 -13.60
N ALA A 87 -3.84 1.58 -13.04
CA ALA A 87 -3.83 2.95 -12.54
C ALA A 87 -2.71 3.19 -11.52
N ALA A 88 -2.58 2.31 -10.51
CA ALA A 88 -1.53 2.39 -9.51
C ALA A 88 -0.12 2.34 -10.14
N ARG A 89 0.07 1.50 -11.17
CA ARG A 89 1.35 1.41 -11.91
C ARG A 89 1.66 2.73 -12.62
N LEU A 90 0.67 3.33 -13.28
CA LEU A 90 0.81 4.59 -14.02
C LEU A 90 1.04 5.79 -13.09
N PHE A 91 0.36 5.86 -11.94
CA PHE A 91 0.66 6.88 -10.92
C PHE A 91 2.10 6.76 -10.42
N HIS A 92 2.57 5.54 -10.11
CA HIS A 92 3.94 5.32 -9.68
C HIS A 92 4.95 5.71 -10.77
N GLU A 93 4.69 5.38 -12.02
CA GLU A 93 5.52 5.77 -13.17
C GLU A 93 5.61 7.30 -13.30
N TYR A 94 4.47 8.00 -13.24
CA TYR A 94 4.41 9.47 -13.31
C TYR A 94 5.30 10.12 -12.25
N PHE A 95 5.21 9.67 -11.00
CA PHE A 95 6.00 10.21 -9.89
C PHE A 95 7.41 9.62 -9.78
N LYS A 96 7.81 8.68 -10.64
CA LYS A 96 9.21 8.26 -10.74
C LYS A 96 9.99 9.15 -11.70
N ALA A 97 9.32 9.74 -12.69
CA ALA A 97 9.95 10.70 -13.60
C ALA A 97 10.34 11.99 -12.85
N SER A 98 11.60 12.41 -13.00
CA SER A 98 12.18 13.56 -12.30
C SER A 98 11.66 14.92 -12.80
N SER A 99 11.09 14.95 -14.01
CA SER A 99 10.56 16.16 -14.65
C SER A 99 9.05 16.36 -14.46
N SER A 100 8.36 15.43 -13.80
CA SER A 100 6.91 15.50 -13.63
C SER A 100 6.54 16.56 -12.59
N PRO A 101 5.64 17.50 -12.92
CA PRO A 101 5.05 18.42 -11.94
C PRO A 101 4.39 17.65 -10.79
N VAL A 102 4.53 18.13 -9.56
CA VAL A 102 4.00 17.43 -8.37
C VAL A 102 2.93 18.27 -7.71
N SER A 103 1.70 17.76 -7.70
CA SER A 103 0.62 18.33 -6.92
C SER A 103 0.34 17.47 -5.70
N TYR A 104 0.01 18.11 -4.58
CA TYR A 104 -0.46 17.44 -3.36
C TYR A 104 -1.66 16.53 -3.65
N ALA A 105 -2.65 17.06 -4.38
CA ALA A 105 -3.90 16.36 -4.67
C ALA A 105 -3.64 15.08 -5.49
N ILE A 106 -2.87 15.22 -6.58
CA ILE A 106 -2.51 14.10 -7.44
C ILE A 106 -1.69 13.04 -6.69
N LEU A 107 -0.71 13.46 -5.88
CA LEU A 107 0.13 12.51 -5.14
C LEU A 107 -0.69 11.75 -4.08
N LYS A 108 -1.63 12.43 -3.42
CA LYS A 108 -2.58 11.82 -2.50
C LYS A 108 -3.46 10.77 -3.20
N THR A 109 -3.98 11.09 -4.38
CA THR A 109 -4.77 10.14 -5.19
C THR A 109 -3.93 8.94 -5.63
N GLY A 110 -2.68 9.16 -6.07
CA GLY A 110 -1.76 8.08 -6.41
C GLY A 110 -1.50 7.13 -5.25
N ILE A 111 -1.21 7.66 -4.05
CA ILE A 111 -0.97 6.86 -2.84
C ILE A 111 -2.20 6.02 -2.47
N LYS A 112 -3.40 6.63 -2.46
CA LYS A 112 -4.65 5.91 -2.18
C LYS A 112 -4.94 4.82 -3.22
N THR A 113 -4.66 5.09 -4.50
CA THR A 113 -4.82 4.10 -5.56
C THR A 113 -3.86 2.91 -5.35
N CYS A 114 -2.63 3.16 -4.90
CA CYS A 114 -1.70 2.09 -4.53
C CYS A 114 -2.14 1.31 -3.29
N GLU A 115 -2.76 1.98 -2.30
CA GLU A 115 -3.35 1.36 -1.11
C GLU A 115 -4.47 0.38 -1.46
N GLU A 116 -5.40 0.78 -2.33
CA GLU A 116 -6.54 -0.04 -2.77
C GLU A 116 -6.12 -1.40 -3.35
N VAL A 117 -4.94 -1.46 -3.98
CA VAL A 117 -4.39 -2.69 -4.60
C VAL A 117 -3.25 -3.31 -3.80
N ALA A 118 -3.03 -2.86 -2.56
CA ALA A 118 -1.95 -3.33 -1.68
C ALA A 118 -0.55 -3.29 -2.33
N SER A 119 -0.28 -2.29 -3.17
CA SER A 119 1.02 -2.11 -3.82
C SER A 119 2.02 -1.43 -2.88
N TYR A 120 2.44 -2.14 -1.84
CA TYR A 120 3.25 -1.60 -0.74
C TYR A 120 4.56 -0.93 -1.19
N LYS A 121 5.20 -1.45 -2.25
CA LYS A 121 6.42 -0.84 -2.80
C LYS A 121 6.13 0.52 -3.44
N ALA A 122 5.09 0.61 -4.26
CA ALA A 122 4.70 1.87 -4.88
C ALA A 122 4.21 2.87 -3.82
N SER A 123 3.37 2.43 -2.88
CA SER A 123 2.93 3.25 -1.75
C SER A 123 4.11 3.82 -0.97
N SER A 124 5.10 2.99 -0.62
CA SER A 124 6.31 3.42 0.09
C SER A 124 7.10 4.49 -0.68
N ASP A 125 7.30 4.32 -2.00
CA ASP A 125 8.01 5.29 -2.83
C ASP A 125 7.27 6.63 -2.91
N LEU A 126 5.95 6.59 -3.10
CA LEU A 126 5.12 7.79 -3.22
C LEU A 126 4.98 8.52 -1.87
N ILE A 127 4.82 7.79 -0.76
CA ILE A 127 4.76 8.36 0.59
C ILE A 127 6.08 9.05 0.94
N GLN A 128 7.23 8.47 0.58
CA GLN A 128 8.53 9.12 0.82
C GLN A 128 8.62 10.46 0.10
N ARG A 129 8.14 10.53 -1.16
CA ARG A 129 8.08 11.79 -1.91
C ARG A 129 7.12 12.78 -1.26
N TYR A 130 5.95 12.33 -0.80
CA TYR A 130 4.96 13.14 -0.11
C TYR A 130 5.50 13.76 1.18
N LYS A 131 6.11 12.95 2.04
CA LYS A 131 6.66 13.37 3.33
C LYS A 131 7.75 14.44 3.16
N VAL A 132 8.61 14.30 2.15
CA VAL A 132 9.68 15.29 1.85
C VAL A 132 9.10 16.63 1.37
N LEU A 133 8.04 16.61 0.58
CA LEU A 133 7.47 17.82 -0.03
C LEU A 133 6.54 18.59 0.92
N PHE A 134 5.74 17.87 1.71
CA PHE A 134 4.68 18.47 2.51
C PHE A 134 4.92 18.44 4.01
N ASN A 135 5.97 17.73 4.46
CA ASN A 135 6.30 17.57 5.88
C ASN A 135 5.09 17.14 6.73
N ASP A 136 4.28 16.24 6.17
CA ASP A 136 3.02 15.74 6.73
C ASP A 136 3.09 14.21 6.87
N SER A 137 2.51 13.68 7.94
CA SER A 137 2.41 12.26 8.25
C SER A 137 1.01 11.67 8.02
N TYR A 138 0.19 12.32 7.19
CA TYR A 138 -1.16 11.89 6.78
C TYR A 138 -1.24 10.40 6.43
N PHE A 139 -0.21 9.85 5.80
CA PHE A 139 -0.14 8.45 5.37
C PHE A 139 0.64 7.54 6.33
N CYS A 140 0.89 7.94 7.58
CA CYS A 140 1.73 7.18 8.52
C CYS A 140 1.24 5.74 8.75
N ARG A 141 -0.07 5.51 8.77
CA ARG A 141 -0.65 4.16 8.87
C ARG A 141 -0.27 3.28 7.68
N LEU A 142 -0.44 3.81 6.46
CA LEU A 142 -0.07 3.09 5.23
C LEU A 142 1.44 2.93 5.10
N GLU A 143 2.23 3.93 5.53
CA GLU A 143 3.69 3.86 5.60
C GLU A 143 4.14 2.72 6.50
N PHE A 144 3.54 2.61 7.69
CA PHE A 144 3.80 1.54 8.65
C PHE A 144 3.52 0.16 8.04
N PHE A 145 2.32 -0.04 7.47
CA PHE A 145 1.96 -1.31 6.84
C PHE A 145 2.81 -1.61 5.60
N SER A 146 3.17 -0.59 4.82
CA SER A 146 4.07 -0.75 3.67
C SER A 146 5.43 -1.26 4.12
N ASN A 147 6.02 -0.68 5.17
CA ASN A 147 7.28 -1.14 5.74
C ASN A 147 7.16 -2.56 6.31
N TYR A 148 6.08 -2.86 7.04
CA TYR A 148 5.80 -4.19 7.58
C TYR A 148 5.72 -5.27 6.49
N HIS A 149 4.90 -5.06 5.45
CA HIS A 149 4.74 -6.03 4.37
C HIS A 149 5.99 -6.17 3.49
N LEU A 150 6.81 -5.12 3.40
CA LEU A 150 8.12 -5.16 2.75
C LEU A 150 9.23 -5.76 3.65
N ARG A 151 8.89 -6.26 4.84
CA ARG A 151 9.81 -6.82 5.84
C ARG A 151 10.90 -5.84 6.30
N LYS A 152 10.60 -4.55 6.24
CA LYS A 152 11.42 -3.45 6.76
C LYS A 152 10.99 -3.15 8.20
N PHE A 153 11.22 -4.11 9.09
CA PHE A 153 10.62 -4.10 10.43
C PHE A 153 11.14 -2.91 11.26
N GLU A 154 12.43 -2.60 11.19
CA GLU A 154 13.05 -1.47 11.87
C GLU A 154 12.46 -0.14 11.38
N GLU A 155 12.21 0.01 10.08
CA GLU A 155 11.55 1.19 9.54
C GLU A 155 10.08 1.28 9.94
N ALA A 156 9.35 0.17 10.01
CA ALA A 156 7.99 0.13 10.55
C ALA A 156 7.96 0.60 12.01
N LEU A 157 8.90 0.12 12.85
CA LEU A 157 9.05 0.58 14.23
C LEU A 157 9.34 2.08 14.30
N ARG A 158 10.19 2.60 13.42
CA ARG A 158 10.49 4.04 13.35
C ARG A 158 9.24 4.84 12.96
N THR A 159 8.50 4.41 11.94
CA THR A 159 7.24 5.06 11.54
C THR A 159 6.24 5.09 12.70
N PHE A 160 6.11 3.99 13.44
CA PHE A 160 5.24 3.95 14.63
C PHE A 160 5.69 4.94 15.71
N LYS A 161 6.99 4.98 16.02
CA LYS A 161 7.57 5.88 17.02
C LYS A 161 7.38 7.35 16.65
N GLU A 162 7.55 7.70 15.39
CA GLU A 162 7.36 9.07 14.89
C GLU A 162 5.88 9.50 14.93
N ASN A 163 4.94 8.55 14.90
CA ASN A 163 3.49 8.82 14.79
C ASN A 163 2.67 8.16 15.90
N THR A 164 3.26 8.00 17.09
CA THR A 164 2.66 7.24 18.19
C THR A 164 1.29 7.79 18.60
N GLU A 165 1.13 9.11 18.65
CA GLU A 165 -0.15 9.72 19.03
C GLU A 165 -1.31 9.33 18.09
N THR A 166 -1.03 9.13 16.80
CA THR A 166 -2.03 8.73 15.81
C THR A 166 -2.22 7.21 15.77
N LEU A 167 -1.17 6.44 16.01
CA LEU A 167 -1.16 4.99 15.76
C LEU A 167 -1.39 4.13 17.01
N LYS A 168 -1.22 4.69 18.22
CA LYS A 168 -1.25 3.92 19.49
C LYS A 168 -2.60 3.29 19.83
N GLU A 169 -3.69 3.71 19.20
CA GLU A 169 -5.04 3.17 19.41
C GLU A 169 -5.49 2.25 18.26
N ASP A 170 -4.73 2.19 17.16
CA ASP A 170 -5.05 1.32 16.03
C ASP A 170 -4.63 -0.11 16.35
N ARG A 171 -5.63 -0.96 16.62
CA ARG A 171 -5.45 -2.37 16.98
C ARG A 171 -4.64 -3.14 15.93
N ASP A 172 -4.91 -2.92 14.65
CA ASP A 172 -4.25 -3.67 13.58
C ASP A 172 -2.78 -3.25 13.48
N VAL A 173 -2.49 -1.96 13.70
CA VAL A 173 -1.11 -1.45 13.80
C VAL A 173 -0.41 -2.02 15.03
N LEU A 174 -1.06 -2.06 16.20
CA LEU A 174 -0.46 -2.64 17.41
C LEU A 174 -0.18 -4.14 17.27
N ALA A 175 -1.07 -4.89 16.61
CA ALA A 175 -0.85 -6.31 16.31
C ALA A 175 0.38 -6.49 15.41
N ALA A 176 0.43 -5.77 14.30
CA ALA A 176 1.58 -5.79 13.39
C ALA A 176 2.87 -5.27 14.06
N LEU A 177 2.78 -4.31 14.98
CA LEU A 177 3.90 -3.80 15.77
C LEU A 177 4.47 -4.88 16.69
N GLY A 178 3.62 -5.63 17.37
CA GLY A 178 4.01 -6.80 18.15
C GLY A 178 4.73 -7.84 17.28
N LEU A 179 4.21 -8.10 16.08
CA LEU A 179 4.87 -9.00 15.11
C LEU A 179 6.21 -8.47 14.60
N CYS A 180 6.35 -7.15 14.39
CA CYS A 180 7.64 -6.53 14.08
C CYS A 180 8.66 -6.86 15.18
N PHE A 181 8.29 -6.68 16.45
CA PHE A 181 9.16 -7.01 17.59
C PHE A 181 9.54 -8.49 17.64
N VAL A 182 8.60 -9.41 17.37
CA VAL A 182 8.91 -10.85 17.24
C VAL A 182 9.95 -11.08 16.14
N HIS A 183 9.76 -10.50 14.96
CA HIS A 183 10.66 -10.71 13.82
C HIS A 183 12.09 -10.21 14.06
N ILE A 184 12.27 -9.18 14.89
CA ILE A 184 13.59 -8.66 15.25
C ILE A 184 14.13 -9.23 16.57
N GLY A 185 13.48 -10.25 17.14
CA GLY A 185 13.94 -10.97 18.34
C GLY A 185 13.70 -10.26 19.67
N LYS A 186 12.82 -9.26 19.71
CA LYS A 186 12.46 -8.47 20.89
C LYS A 186 11.19 -9.01 21.55
N PHE A 187 11.30 -10.19 22.14
CA PHE A 187 10.13 -10.94 22.62
C PHE A 187 9.44 -10.30 23.83
N ASP A 188 10.18 -9.62 24.71
CA ASP A 188 9.59 -8.95 25.88
C ASP A 188 8.71 -7.76 25.43
N GLU A 189 9.19 -6.95 24.50
CA GLU A 189 8.42 -5.85 23.92
C GLU A 189 7.21 -6.36 23.14
N ALA A 190 7.39 -7.42 22.33
CA ALA A 190 6.29 -8.06 21.61
C ALA A 190 5.19 -8.52 22.56
N ARG A 191 5.58 -9.24 23.63
CA ARG A 191 4.66 -9.72 24.67
C ARG A 191 3.89 -8.57 25.31
N SER A 192 4.59 -7.50 25.68
CA SER A 192 4.00 -6.33 26.34
C SER A 192 2.90 -5.63 25.52
N ILE A 193 2.95 -5.78 24.20
CA ILE A 193 1.97 -5.21 23.26
C ILE A 193 0.86 -6.22 22.97
N LEU A 194 1.24 -7.45 22.58
CA LEU A 194 0.30 -8.47 22.14
C LEU A 194 -0.65 -8.93 23.25
N GLU A 195 -0.17 -9.08 24.49
CA GLU A 195 -1.02 -9.48 25.63
C GLU A 195 -2.09 -8.44 26.00
N LYS A 196 -1.88 -7.18 25.62
CA LYS A 196 -2.83 -6.08 25.88
C LYS A 196 -3.90 -5.96 24.81
N LEU A 197 -3.77 -6.69 23.70
CA LEU A 197 -4.77 -6.66 22.64
C LEU A 197 -6.03 -7.43 23.06
N PRO A 198 -7.23 -6.89 22.80
CA PRO A 198 -8.47 -7.63 23.01
C PRO A 198 -8.44 -8.98 22.28
N GLY A 199 -8.83 -10.06 22.97
CA GLY A 199 -8.79 -11.42 22.44
C GLY A 199 -7.46 -12.16 22.67
N ALA A 200 -6.42 -11.52 23.21
CA ALA A 200 -5.17 -12.21 23.55
C ALA A 200 -5.36 -13.32 24.61
N GLY A 201 -6.31 -13.14 25.53
CA GLY A 201 -6.71 -14.17 26.50
C GLY A 201 -7.68 -15.23 25.95
N GLU A 202 -8.11 -15.12 24.69
CA GLU A 202 -8.90 -16.15 24.00
C GLU A 202 -8.00 -17.10 23.18
N ILE A 203 -6.72 -16.76 23.02
CA ILE A 203 -5.75 -17.63 22.34
C ILE A 203 -5.41 -18.76 23.32
N PRO A 204 -5.73 -20.02 22.99
CA PRO A 204 -5.49 -21.10 23.91
C PRO A 204 -4.00 -21.24 24.19
N THR A 205 -3.62 -21.50 25.44
CA THR A 205 -2.22 -21.73 25.79
C THR A 205 -1.66 -22.95 25.06
N TYR A 206 -0.34 -23.10 25.04
CA TYR A 206 0.27 -24.31 24.49
C TYR A 206 -0.28 -25.56 25.19
N GLU A 207 -0.42 -25.53 26.51
CA GLU A 207 -0.98 -26.63 27.30
C GLU A 207 -2.44 -26.93 26.95
N GLU A 208 -3.25 -25.89 26.71
CA GLU A 208 -4.64 -26.04 26.25
C GLU A 208 -4.69 -26.67 24.86
N LYS A 209 -3.82 -26.26 23.93
CA LYS A 209 -3.72 -26.88 22.61
C LYS A 209 -3.20 -28.32 22.64
N VAL A 210 -2.22 -28.62 23.49
CA VAL A 210 -1.77 -30.00 23.73
C VAL A 210 -2.92 -30.86 24.25
N THR A 211 -3.75 -30.31 25.14
CA THR A 211 -4.94 -30.99 25.67
C THR A 211 -6.00 -31.21 24.58
N GLU A 212 -6.30 -30.18 23.78
CA GLU A 212 -7.23 -30.24 22.64
C GLU A 212 -6.82 -31.32 21.62
N TYR A 213 -5.53 -31.39 21.29
CA TYR A 213 -4.98 -32.37 20.33
C TYR A 213 -4.63 -33.72 20.95
N SER A 214 -4.88 -33.94 22.24
CA SER A 214 -4.46 -35.15 22.95
C SER A 214 -4.96 -36.46 22.32
N GLN A 215 -6.18 -36.46 21.76
CA GLN A 215 -6.70 -37.62 21.03
C GLN A 215 -5.97 -37.85 19.70
N VAL A 216 -5.74 -36.79 18.92
CA VAL A 216 -5.04 -36.87 17.63
C VAL A 216 -3.58 -37.30 17.84
N ILE A 217 -2.93 -36.79 18.89
CA ILE A 217 -1.58 -37.18 19.30
C ILE A 217 -1.51 -38.69 19.59
N ARG A 218 -2.50 -39.24 20.31
CA ARG A 218 -2.58 -40.69 20.56
C ARG A 218 -2.82 -41.50 19.29
N GLU A 219 -3.53 -40.92 18.31
CA GLU A 219 -3.81 -41.58 17.04
C GLU A 219 -2.70 -41.44 15.99
N ILE A 220 -1.60 -40.71 16.26
CA ILE A 220 -0.47 -40.53 15.32
C ILE A 220 -0.07 -41.83 14.60
N PRO A 221 0.13 -42.98 15.29
CA PRO A 221 0.52 -44.23 14.61
C PRO A 221 -0.49 -44.70 13.55
N LYS A 222 -1.78 -44.46 13.78
CA LYS A 222 -2.87 -44.80 12.86
C LYS A 222 -2.98 -43.82 11.69
N TYR A 223 -2.60 -42.56 11.90
CA TYR A 223 -2.47 -41.60 10.80
C TYR A 223 -1.23 -41.92 9.95
N GLU A 224 -0.10 -42.26 10.59
CA GLU A 224 1.14 -42.67 9.91
C GLU A 224 0.92 -43.90 9.01
N SER A 225 0.19 -44.92 9.49
CA SER A 225 -0.03 -46.16 8.74
C SER A 225 -0.77 -45.98 7.41
N ARG A 226 -1.57 -44.92 7.29
CA ARG A 226 -2.36 -44.57 6.09
C ARG A 226 -2.07 -43.17 5.58
N LYS A 227 -0.87 -42.65 5.83
CA LYS A 227 -0.48 -41.26 5.49
C LYS A 227 -0.75 -40.87 4.03
N LYS A 228 -0.67 -41.83 3.10
CA LYS A 228 -0.91 -41.64 1.66
C LYS A 228 -2.40 -41.46 1.29
N GLU A 229 -3.30 -41.86 2.17
CA GLU A 229 -4.75 -41.86 1.97
C GLU A 229 -5.45 -40.77 2.79
N LEU A 230 -4.70 -40.01 3.58
CA LEU A 230 -5.26 -38.96 4.43
C LEU A 230 -5.81 -37.81 3.59
N SER A 231 -6.99 -37.33 4.00
CA SER A 231 -7.53 -36.07 3.50
C SER A 231 -6.67 -34.88 3.95
N ARG A 232 -6.84 -33.74 3.28
CA ARG A 232 -6.14 -32.49 3.65
C ARG A 232 -6.38 -32.11 5.11
N LYS A 233 -7.61 -32.25 5.61
CA LYS A 233 -7.96 -31.96 7.01
C LYS A 233 -7.20 -32.88 7.96
N GLU A 234 -7.16 -34.18 7.66
CA GLU A 234 -6.43 -35.16 8.47
C GLU A 234 -4.91 -34.95 8.42
N LEU A 235 -4.35 -34.46 7.31
CA LEU A 235 -2.94 -34.07 7.23
C LEU A 235 -2.66 -32.83 8.08
N LEU A 236 -3.56 -31.85 8.12
CA LEU A 236 -3.46 -30.71 9.03
C LEU A 236 -3.51 -31.16 10.49
N ASP A 237 -4.48 -32.02 10.84
CA ASP A 237 -4.62 -32.57 12.18
C ASP A 237 -3.35 -33.33 12.60
N LEU A 238 -2.77 -34.13 11.69
CA LEU A 238 -1.50 -34.83 11.90
C LEU A 238 -0.31 -33.86 12.05
N GLY A 239 -0.25 -32.80 11.24
CA GLY A 239 0.78 -31.77 11.32
C GLY A 239 0.78 -31.05 12.67
N TYR A 240 -0.41 -30.66 13.15
CA TYR A 240 -0.57 -30.07 14.48
C TYR A 240 -0.30 -31.07 15.61
N ALA A 241 -0.70 -32.34 15.46
CA ALA A 241 -0.37 -33.37 16.44
C ALA A 241 1.15 -33.57 16.56
N TYR A 242 1.91 -33.53 15.46
CA TYR A 242 3.38 -33.53 15.55
C TYR A 242 3.93 -32.28 16.22
N LEU A 243 3.35 -31.10 15.93
CA LEU A 243 3.78 -29.85 16.54
C LEU A 243 3.62 -29.88 18.07
N PHE A 244 2.44 -30.29 18.55
CA PHE A 244 2.11 -30.35 19.98
C PHE A 244 2.65 -31.61 20.70
N SER A 245 3.24 -32.55 19.97
CA SER A 245 4.04 -33.66 20.54
C SER A 245 5.55 -33.45 20.36
N GLU A 246 5.96 -32.21 20.07
CA GLU A 246 7.36 -31.78 19.93
C GLU A 246 8.14 -32.49 18.80
N SER A 247 7.43 -33.13 17.88
CA SER A 247 7.98 -33.78 16.69
C SER A 247 8.14 -32.79 15.53
N TYR A 248 8.85 -31.68 15.78
CA TYR A 248 8.88 -30.50 14.92
C TYR A 248 9.28 -30.78 13.47
N LYS A 249 10.26 -31.66 13.23
CA LYS A 249 10.69 -32.01 11.87
C LYS A 249 9.57 -32.68 11.05
N LYS A 250 8.82 -33.59 11.69
CA LYS A 250 7.69 -34.25 11.03
C LYS A 250 6.54 -33.27 10.77
N ALA A 251 6.30 -32.35 11.69
CA ALA A 251 5.32 -31.28 11.50
C ALA A 251 5.68 -30.42 10.29
N GLU A 252 6.94 -29.97 10.21
CA GLU A 252 7.48 -29.17 9.09
C GLU A 252 7.33 -29.88 7.75
N GLU A 253 7.69 -31.17 7.65
CA GLU A 253 7.52 -31.97 6.44
C GLU A 253 6.05 -32.00 5.97
N VAL A 254 5.12 -32.22 6.90
CA VAL A 254 3.68 -32.28 6.59
C VAL A 254 3.17 -30.91 6.12
N PHE A 255 3.48 -29.84 6.84
CA PHE A 255 3.05 -28.48 6.44
C PHE A 255 3.66 -28.04 5.12
N THR A 256 4.93 -28.36 4.86
CA THR A 256 5.59 -28.08 3.59
C THR A 256 4.91 -28.82 2.44
N SER A 257 4.55 -30.10 2.65
CA SER A 257 3.82 -30.88 1.65
C SER A 257 2.44 -30.29 1.33
N LEU A 258 1.73 -29.79 2.34
CA LEU A 258 0.41 -29.16 2.18
C LEU A 258 0.50 -27.86 1.37
N VAL A 259 1.48 -27.00 1.67
CA VAL A 259 1.70 -25.74 0.93
C VAL A 259 2.09 -26.02 -0.52
N SER A 260 2.92 -27.05 -0.76
CA SER A 260 3.35 -27.42 -2.11
C SER A 260 2.22 -27.97 -3.00
N GLN A 261 1.14 -28.46 -2.40
CA GLN A 261 -0.06 -28.90 -3.12
C GLN A 261 -0.99 -27.74 -3.51
N GLU A 262 -0.92 -26.59 -2.82
CA GLU A 262 -1.72 -25.40 -3.15
C GLU A 262 -1.09 -24.52 -4.24
N GLY A 263 0.21 -24.69 -4.51
CA GLY A 263 0.93 -23.96 -5.56
C GLY A 263 0.84 -24.56 -6.96
N ARG A 264 -0.11 -25.47 -7.22
CA ARG A 264 -0.36 -26.10 -8.53
C ARG A 264 -1.76 -25.79 -9.04
#